data_AF-A0A969CQW3-F1
#
_entry.id   AF-A0A969CQW3-F1
#
_cell.length_a   1.000
_cell.length_b   1.000
_cell.length_c   1.000
_cell.angle_alpha   90.00
_cell.angle_beta   90.00
_cell.angle_gamma   90.00
#
_symmetry.space_group_name_H-M   'P 1'
#
loop_
_entity.id
_entity.type
_entity.pdbx_description
1 polymer ?
#
loop_
_entity_poly.entity_id
_entity_poly.type
_entity_poly.pdbx_seq_one_letter_code
_entity_poly.pdbx_strand_id
1 'polypeptide(L)'
;MCVLDDGAPLRITDGGSGHIGQIDVSLTSDAPIGPDGGRGGLEAYLGVRAIISHGSIERAFEKDAAPTLALARAIRIAHAIYRPNQIVLLGGIGIRIPSLEPIEAAVREHLTTIAHPRWHLLRGDDDHHAARGAARLV
;
A
#
# COMPACT_ATOMS: atom_id res chain seq x y z
N MET A 1 -3.16 -1.11 7.84
CA MET A 1 -2.38 0.04 7.31
C MET A 1 -2.65 1.23 8.23
N CYS A 2 -1.80 2.26 8.28
CA CYS A 2 -2.09 3.45 9.10
C CYS A 2 -1.65 4.72 8.36
N VAL A 3 -2.26 5.84 8.74
CA VAL A 3 -1.83 7.19 8.32
C VAL A 3 -1.34 7.89 9.58
N LEU A 4 -0.18 8.52 9.50
CA LEU A 4 0.36 9.35 10.58
C LEU A 4 0.29 10.81 10.14
N ASP A 5 -0.26 11.65 11.00
CA ASP A 5 -0.22 13.11 10.86
C ASP A 5 0.60 13.67 12.02
N ASP A 6 1.67 14.40 11.68
CA ASP A 6 2.71 14.87 12.62
C ASP A 6 3.20 13.79 13.62
N GLY A 7 3.40 12.56 13.11
CA GLY A 7 3.86 11.42 13.91
C GLY A 7 2.80 10.75 14.78
N ALA A 8 1.57 11.30 14.85
CA ALA A 8 0.45 10.71 15.56
C ALA A 8 -0.46 9.91 14.62
N PRO A 9 -1.02 8.76 15.05
CA PRO A 9 -2.01 8.05 14.23
C PRO A 9 -3.22 8.93 13.95
N LEU A 10 -3.53 9.13 12.67
CA LEU A 10 -4.74 9.81 12.25
C LEU A 10 -5.95 8.95 12.62
N ARG A 11 -6.79 9.46 13.53
CA ARG A 11 -8.01 8.79 13.99
C ARG A 11 -9.22 9.54 13.45
N ILE A 12 -9.98 8.88 12.59
CA ILE A 12 -11.24 9.41 12.07
C ILE A 12 -12.33 8.42 12.46
N THR A 13 -13.30 8.86 13.26
CA THR A 13 -14.41 8.04 13.80
C THR A 13 -13.91 6.83 14.62
N ASP A 14 -14.75 5.80 14.76
CA ASP A 14 -14.55 4.64 15.63
C ASP A 14 -13.70 3.53 14.99
N GLY A 15 -12.54 3.89 14.42
CA GLY A 15 -11.53 2.91 14.00
C GLY A 15 -11.54 2.49 12.54
N GLY A 16 -12.25 3.21 11.66
CA GLY A 16 -12.19 2.97 10.20
C GLY A 16 -10.87 3.41 9.56
N SER A 17 -10.18 4.39 10.15
CA SER A 17 -8.92 4.94 9.66
C SER A 17 -7.79 3.89 9.66
N GLY A 18 -7.48 3.34 8.48
CA GLY A 18 -6.41 2.35 8.31
C GLY A 18 -6.76 1.13 7.44
N HIS A 19 -8.02 0.98 7.07
CA HIS A 19 -8.52 -0.10 6.19
C HIS A 19 -8.26 0.17 4.70
N ILE A 20 -7.09 0.71 4.37
CA ILE A 20 -6.68 1.03 2.99
C ILE A 20 -6.67 -0.23 2.11
N GLY A 21 -6.50 -1.42 2.71
CA GLY A 21 -6.62 -2.72 2.02
C GLY A 21 -7.99 -2.94 1.36
N GLN A 22 -9.03 -2.26 1.85
CA GLN A 22 -10.41 -2.38 1.35
C GLN A 22 -10.80 -1.29 0.36
N ILE A 23 -9.85 -0.43 -0.05
CA ILE A 23 -10.09 0.53 -1.12
C ILE A 23 -10.18 -0.23 -2.44
N ASP A 24 -11.24 0.03 -3.20
CA ASP A 24 -11.39 -0.49 -4.56
C ASP A 24 -10.31 0.10 -5.48
N VAL A 25 -9.49 -0.80 -6.03
CA VAL A 25 -8.42 -0.51 -6.99
C VAL A 25 -8.57 -1.33 -8.26
N SER A 26 -9.79 -1.82 -8.56
CA SER A 26 -10.12 -2.70 -9.69
C SER A 26 -9.42 -2.32 -10.99
N LEU A 27 -8.50 -3.16 -11.46
CA LEU A 27 -7.76 -2.93 -12.71
C LEU A 27 -8.57 -3.32 -13.95
N THR A 28 -9.52 -4.24 -13.79
CA THR A 28 -10.36 -4.82 -14.84
C THR A 28 -11.80 -4.99 -14.33
N SER A 29 -12.75 -5.27 -15.22
CA SER A 29 -14.15 -5.52 -14.86
C SER A 29 -14.36 -6.83 -14.08
N ASP A 30 -13.45 -7.79 -14.24
CA ASP A 30 -13.43 -9.10 -13.58
C ASP A 30 -12.48 -9.15 -12.36
N ALA A 31 -12.24 -7.99 -11.71
CA ALA A 31 -11.33 -7.86 -10.58
C ALA A 31 -11.52 -8.96 -9.50
N PRO A 32 -10.44 -9.41 -8.84
CA PRO A 32 -10.48 -10.49 -7.86
C PRO A 32 -11.30 -10.11 -6.62
N ILE A 33 -11.75 -11.13 -5.89
CA ILE A 33 -12.47 -10.97 -4.63
C ILE A 33 -11.48 -11.18 -3.47
N GLY A 34 -11.44 -10.23 -2.55
CA GLY A 34 -10.60 -10.26 -1.36
C GLY A 34 -11.12 -11.21 -0.28
N PRO A 35 -10.32 -11.48 0.76
CA PRO A 35 -10.72 -12.32 1.89
C PRO A 35 -11.93 -11.79 2.68
N ASP A 36 -12.15 -10.48 2.63
CA ASP A 36 -13.30 -9.78 3.22
C ASP A 36 -14.60 -9.95 2.42
N GLY A 37 -14.52 -10.54 1.22
CA GLY A 37 -15.63 -10.70 0.27
C GLY A 37 -15.82 -9.51 -0.67
N GLY A 38 -15.05 -8.43 -0.52
CA GLY A 38 -15.07 -7.27 -1.39
C GLY A 38 -14.41 -7.54 -2.74
N ARG A 39 -15.00 -7.06 -3.84
CA ARG A 39 -14.37 -7.13 -5.16
C ARG A 39 -13.44 -5.94 -5.37
N GLY A 40 -12.25 -6.21 -5.92
CA GLY A 40 -11.33 -5.16 -6.36
C GLY A 40 -10.57 -4.45 -5.25
N GLY A 41 -10.77 -4.85 -3.99
CA GLY A 41 -9.99 -4.35 -2.86
C GLY A 41 -8.49 -4.57 -3.06
N LEU A 42 -7.67 -3.64 -2.59
CA LEU A 42 -6.20 -3.76 -2.66
C LEU A 42 -5.68 -5.07 -2.06
N GLU A 43 -6.31 -5.57 -0.99
CA GLU A 43 -5.95 -6.84 -0.35
C GLU A 43 -6.12 -8.04 -1.30
N ALA A 44 -7.08 -7.99 -2.22
CA ALA A 44 -7.27 -9.04 -3.22
C ALA A 44 -6.08 -9.16 -4.19
N TYR A 45 -5.34 -8.07 -4.41
CA TYR A 45 -4.16 -8.04 -5.27
C TYR A 45 -2.84 -8.26 -4.52
N LEU A 46 -2.75 -7.79 -3.26
CA LEU A 46 -1.50 -7.80 -2.47
C LEU A 46 -1.45 -8.87 -1.38
N GLY A 47 -2.57 -9.54 -1.10
CA GLY A 47 -2.63 -10.57 -0.07
C GLY A 47 -1.65 -11.72 -0.34
N VAL A 48 -1.23 -12.42 0.71
CA VAL A 48 -0.26 -13.53 0.63
C VAL A 48 -0.67 -14.55 -0.45
N ARG A 49 -1.97 -14.87 -0.55
CA ARG A 49 -2.48 -15.79 -1.58
C ARG A 49 -2.29 -15.26 -3.00
N ALA A 50 -2.52 -13.97 -3.22
CA ALA A 50 -2.29 -13.34 -4.52
C ALA A 50 -0.80 -13.40 -4.88
N ILE A 51 0.09 -13.03 -3.96
CA ILE A 51 1.55 -13.11 -4.18
C ILE A 51 2.01 -14.53 -4.48
N ILE A 52 1.52 -15.54 -3.75
CA ILE A 52 1.86 -16.95 -4.01
C ILE A 52 1.47 -17.37 -5.43
N SER A 53 0.35 -16.85 -5.97
CA SER A 53 -0.08 -17.17 -7.33
C SER A 53 0.86 -16.65 -8.43
N HIS A 54 1.67 -15.62 -8.13
CA HIS A 54 2.75 -15.14 -8.99
C HIS A 54 4.04 -15.98 -8.88
N GLY A 55 4.11 -16.92 -7.92
CA GLY A 55 5.23 -17.84 -7.69
C GLY A 55 6.38 -17.25 -6.88
N SER A 56 6.60 -15.93 -6.90
CA SER A 56 7.57 -15.26 -6.04
C SER A 56 7.20 -13.80 -5.78
N ILE A 57 7.81 -13.18 -4.77
CA ILE A 57 7.57 -11.77 -4.45
C ILE A 57 8.15 -10.85 -5.53
N GLU A 58 9.27 -11.23 -6.13
CA GLU A 58 9.89 -10.52 -7.25
C GLU A 58 8.88 -10.42 -8.40
N ARG A 59 8.32 -11.56 -8.83
CA ARG A 59 7.34 -11.61 -9.92
C ARG A 59 6.04 -10.89 -9.62
N ALA A 60 5.60 -10.91 -8.36
CA ALA A 60 4.39 -10.20 -7.96
C ALA A 60 4.55 -8.68 -8.12
N PHE A 61 5.76 -8.16 -7.93
CA PHE A 61 6.05 -6.72 -7.98
C PHE A 61 6.92 -6.31 -9.19
N GLU A 62 6.92 -7.11 -10.25
CA GLU A 62 7.51 -6.73 -11.53
C GLU A 62 6.72 -5.57 -12.17
N LYS A 63 7.34 -4.94 -13.18
CA LYS A 63 6.67 -3.91 -13.98
C LYS A 63 5.38 -4.47 -14.60
N ASP A 64 4.32 -3.66 -14.58
CA ASP A 64 3.00 -3.97 -15.13
C ASP A 64 2.27 -5.16 -14.49
N ALA A 65 2.85 -5.81 -13.49
CA ALA A 65 2.17 -6.86 -12.71
C ALA A 65 0.96 -6.27 -11.98
N ALA A 66 -0.13 -7.06 -11.88
CA ALA A 66 -1.36 -6.61 -11.24
C ALA A 66 -1.15 -6.11 -9.79
N PRO A 67 -0.34 -6.75 -8.92
CA PRO A 67 -0.03 -6.22 -7.59
C PRO A 67 0.66 -4.85 -7.64
N THR A 68 1.65 -4.66 -8.53
CA THR A 68 2.33 -3.37 -8.75
C THR A 68 1.34 -2.27 -9.12
N LEU A 69 0.48 -2.52 -10.11
CA LEU A 69 -0.48 -1.55 -10.62
C LEU A 69 -1.57 -1.21 -9.57
N ALA A 70 -2.04 -2.22 -8.84
CA ALA A 70 -3.01 -2.05 -7.76
C ALA A 70 -2.43 -1.22 -6.60
N LEU A 71 -1.20 -1.52 -6.16
CA LEU A 71 -0.51 -0.73 -5.14
C LEU A 71 -0.28 0.71 -5.61
N ALA A 72 0.16 0.89 -6.86
CA ALA A 72 0.34 2.22 -7.42
C ALA A 72 -0.96 3.03 -7.46
N ARG A 73 -2.11 2.38 -7.74
CA ARG A 73 -3.42 3.03 -7.69
C ARG A 73 -3.80 3.42 -6.25
N ALA A 74 -3.63 2.51 -5.28
CA ALA A 74 -3.88 2.82 -3.88
C ALA A 74 -3.03 4.00 -3.37
N ILE A 75 -1.75 4.04 -3.74
CA ILE A 75 -0.85 5.15 -3.39
C ILE A 75 -1.33 6.48 -3.99
N ARG A 76 -1.76 6.50 -5.26
CA ARG A 76 -2.32 7.69 -5.88
C ARG A 76 -3.59 8.18 -5.16
N ILE A 77 -4.46 7.26 -4.74
CA ILE A 77 -5.64 7.57 -3.92
C ILE A 77 -5.21 8.15 -2.57
N ALA A 78 -4.20 7.56 -1.91
CA ALA A 78 -3.65 8.10 -0.67
C ALA A 78 -3.09 9.52 -0.84
N HIS A 79 -2.48 9.84 -1.99
CA HIS A 79 -2.09 11.21 -2.32
C HIS A 79 -3.24 12.18 -2.47
N ALA A 80 -4.36 11.75 -3.05
CA ALA A 80 -5.55 12.59 -3.18
C ALA A 80 -6.21 12.87 -1.82
N ILE A 81 -6.20 11.91 -0.89
CA ILE A 81 -6.89 12.02 0.39
C ILE A 81 -6.00 12.67 1.46
N TYR A 82 -4.76 12.19 1.62
CA TYR A 82 -3.90 12.52 2.75
C TYR A 82 -2.69 13.37 2.35
N ARG A 83 -2.39 13.50 1.06
CA ARG A 83 -1.23 14.21 0.53
C ARG A 83 0.09 13.89 1.29
N PRO A 84 0.43 12.62 1.51
CA PRO A 84 1.57 12.26 2.34
C PRO A 84 2.89 12.72 1.70
N ASN A 85 3.84 13.11 2.53
CA ASN A 85 5.25 13.30 2.14
C ASN A 85 6.05 11.98 2.17
N GLN A 86 5.56 10.97 2.87
CA GLN A 86 6.21 9.66 2.98
C GLN A 86 5.18 8.54 2.92
N ILE A 87 5.49 7.52 2.13
CA ILE A 87 4.74 6.26 2.09
C ILE A 87 5.75 5.17 2.41
N VAL A 88 5.50 4.41 3.47
CA VAL A 88 6.42 3.37 3.93
C VAL A 88 5.74 2.01 3.82
N LEU A 89 6.32 1.12 3.02
CA LEU A 89 5.89 -0.27 2.91
C LEU A 89 6.50 -1.06 4.06
N LEU A 90 5.63 -1.58 4.93
CA LEU A 90 5.99 -2.31 6.14
C LEU A 90 5.52 -3.76 6.08
N GLY A 91 5.85 -4.53 7.12
CA GLY A 91 5.39 -5.89 7.31
C GLY A 91 6.07 -6.90 6.40
N GLY A 92 5.69 -8.17 6.57
CA GLY A 92 6.36 -9.32 5.98
C GLY A 92 6.63 -9.17 4.48
N ILE A 93 5.62 -8.72 3.73
CA ILE A 93 5.71 -8.50 2.29
C ILE A 93 6.49 -7.22 1.98
N GLY A 94 6.07 -6.08 2.55
CA GLY A 94 6.60 -4.75 2.17
C GLY A 94 8.11 -4.65 2.31
N ILE A 95 8.68 -5.21 3.39
CA ILE A 95 10.14 -5.17 3.62
C ILE A 95 10.92 -6.16 2.73
N ARG A 96 10.24 -7.12 2.11
CA ARG A 96 10.85 -8.15 1.25
C ARG A 96 10.71 -7.84 -0.24
N ILE A 97 10.01 -6.76 -0.62
CA ILE A 97 9.94 -6.30 -2.01
C ILE A 97 11.35 -5.94 -2.47
N PRO A 98 11.88 -6.54 -3.56
CA PRO A 98 13.28 -6.40 -3.96
C PRO A 98 13.62 -5.00 -4.49
N SER A 99 12.71 -4.42 -5.26
CA SER A 99 12.83 -3.09 -5.87
C SER A 99 11.52 -2.33 -5.75
N LEU A 100 11.59 -1.07 -5.34
CA LEU A 100 10.45 -0.16 -5.31
C LEU A 100 10.28 0.62 -6.62
N GLU A 101 11.26 0.55 -7.52
CA GLU A 101 11.30 1.34 -8.75
C GLU A 101 10.08 1.08 -9.66
N PRO A 102 9.63 -0.17 -9.91
CA PRO A 102 8.44 -0.41 -10.72
C PRO A 102 7.17 0.19 -10.12
N ILE A 103 7.05 0.14 -8.78
CA ILE A 103 5.92 0.70 -8.05
C ILE A 103 5.96 2.22 -8.14
N GLU A 104 7.12 2.83 -7.88
CA GLU A 104 7.28 4.28 -7.93
C GLU A 104 7.02 4.84 -9.33
N ALA A 105 7.54 4.18 -10.37
CA ALA A 105 7.29 4.56 -11.77
C ALA A 105 5.78 4.53 -12.09
N ALA A 106 5.09 3.44 -11.72
CA ALA A 106 3.65 3.29 -11.95
C ALA A 106 2.81 4.29 -11.14
N VAL A 107 3.27 4.71 -9.95
CA VAL A 107 2.62 5.80 -9.20
C VAL A 107 2.75 7.11 -9.97
N ARG A 108 3.96 7.43 -10.44
CA ARG A 108 4.29 8.72 -11.06
C ARG A 108 3.58 8.96 -12.38
N GLU A 109 3.38 7.93 -13.21
CA GLU A 109 2.76 8.05 -14.54
C GLU A 109 1.41 8.79 -14.55
N HIS A 110 0.64 8.64 -13.47
CA HIS A 110 -0.70 9.23 -13.35
C HIS A 110 -0.91 9.92 -11.99
N LEU A 111 0.17 10.41 -11.38
CA LEU A 111 0.08 11.10 -10.10
C LEU A 111 -0.51 12.50 -10.31
N THR A 112 -1.53 12.83 -9.53
CA THR A 112 -2.18 14.14 -9.62
C THR A 112 -1.27 15.25 -9.09
N THR A 113 -1.51 16.49 -9.54
CA THR A 113 -0.78 17.69 -9.05
C THR A 113 -1.07 18.03 -7.59
N ILE A 114 -2.08 17.39 -6.97
CA ILE A 114 -2.38 17.53 -5.54
C ILE A 114 -1.27 16.89 -4.70
N ALA A 115 -0.57 15.86 -5.21
CA ALA A 115 0.47 15.16 -4.47
C ALA A 115 1.57 16.10 -3.94
N HIS A 116 2.13 15.76 -2.79
CA HIS A 116 3.24 16.53 -2.23
C HIS A 116 4.47 16.42 -3.16
N PRO A 117 5.09 17.52 -3.62
CA PRO A 117 6.11 17.47 -4.67
C PRO A 117 7.39 16.73 -4.27
N ARG A 118 7.65 16.61 -2.95
CA ARG A 118 8.80 15.90 -2.39
C ARG A 118 8.37 14.65 -1.63
N TRP A 119 7.40 13.92 -2.17
CA TRP A 119 6.99 12.67 -1.55
C TRP A 119 8.03 11.56 -1.82
N HIS A 120 8.11 10.58 -0.92
CA HIS A 120 9.02 9.45 -1.03
C HIS A 120 8.29 8.12 -0.81
N LEU A 121 8.63 7.12 -1.63
CA LEU A 121 8.30 5.72 -1.38
C LEU A 121 9.46 5.04 -0.67
N LEU A 122 9.21 4.52 0.52
CA LEU A 122 10.21 3.91 1.38
C LEU A 122 9.78 2.50 1.76
N ARG A 123 10.73 1.76 2.30
CA ARG A 123 10.54 0.41 2.82
C ARG A 123 11.02 0.36 4.25
N GLY A 124 10.29 -0.38 5.09
CA GLY A 124 10.71 -0.67 6.45
C GLY A 124 12.01 -1.47 6.51
N ASP A 125 12.72 -1.31 7.60
CA ASP A 125 14.07 -1.84 7.84
C ASP A 125 14.14 -2.90 8.96
N ASP A 126 12.99 -3.31 9.49
CA ASP A 126 12.84 -4.15 10.68
C ASP A 126 11.59 -5.03 10.55
N ASP A 127 11.59 -6.23 11.14
CA ASP A 127 10.38 -7.06 11.23
C ASP A 127 9.49 -6.64 12.43
N HIS A 128 10.02 -5.83 13.36
CA HIS A 128 9.39 -5.52 14.65
C HIS A 128 8.74 -4.11 14.73
N HIS A 129 8.44 -3.46 13.60
CA HIS A 129 7.84 -2.11 13.61
C HIS A 129 6.55 -2.05 14.44
N ALA A 130 5.73 -3.10 14.43
CA ALA A 130 4.50 -3.17 15.23
C ALA A 130 4.78 -3.14 16.74
N ALA A 131 5.74 -3.95 17.21
CA ALA A 131 6.13 -3.99 18.63
C ALA A 131 6.75 -2.67 19.08
N ARG A 132 7.62 -2.07 18.24
CA ARG A 132 8.22 -0.76 18.50
C ARG A 132 7.18 0.36 18.53
N GLY A 133 6.18 0.30 17.65
CA GLY A 133 5.05 1.23 17.66
C GLY A 133 4.24 1.12 18.95
N ALA A 134 3.88 -0.10 19.36
CA ALA A 134 3.14 -0.34 20.61
C ALA A 134 3.90 0.17 21.84
N ALA A 135 5.21 -0.07 21.91
CA ALA A 135 6.05 0.39 23.02
C ALA A 135 6.16 1.93 23.14
N ARG A 136 5.83 2.68 22.09
CA ARG A 136 5.82 4.17 22.09
C ARG A 136 4.46 4.76 22.46
N LEU A 137 3.42 3.93 22.57
CA LEU A 137 2.07 4.35 22.93
C LEU A 137 1.79 4.22 24.44
N VAL A 138 2.78 3.73 25.20
CA VAL A 138 2.72 3.53 26.65
C VAL A 138 3.32 4.72 27.38
#